data_AF-A0A0F9SS07-F1
#
_entry.id   AF-A0A0F9SS07-F1
#
_cell.length_a   1.000
_cell.length_b   1.000
_cell.length_c   1.000
_cell.angle_alpha   90.00
_cell.angle_beta   90.00
_cell.angle_gamma   90.00
#
_symmetry.space_group_name_H-M   'P 1'
#
loop_
_entity.id
_entity.type
_entity.pdbx_description
1 polymer ?
#
loop_
_entity_poly.entity_id
_entity_poly.type
_entity_poly.pdbx_seq_one_letter_code
_entity_poly.pdbx_strand_id
1 'polypeptide(L)'
;MKTFEQLTRREKSVLLIWGNYLDFSTSAHYPIEKVKKKLRNSLSEIRDIDIKRMIKTLINSGFFVRHPTGRNETYGLTIRGLKCCNILKRENSI
;
A
#
# COMPACT_ATOMS: atom_id res chain seq x y z
N MET A 1 -13.71 -5.48 -6.74
CA MET A 1 -12.24 -5.49 -6.71
C MET A 1 -11.76 -4.50 -7.76
N LYS A 2 -10.93 -3.48 -7.43
CA LYS A 2 -10.41 -2.55 -8.45
C LYS A 2 -9.21 -3.15 -9.21
N THR A 3 -9.07 -2.85 -10.50
CA THR A 3 -7.83 -3.08 -11.26
C THR A 3 -6.81 -1.98 -11.01
N PHE A 4 -5.59 -2.12 -11.52
CA PHE A 4 -4.53 -1.12 -11.36
C PHE A 4 -4.86 0.19 -12.10
N GLU A 5 -5.49 0.08 -13.26
CA GLU A 5 -5.92 1.18 -14.13
C GLU A 5 -7.05 2.00 -13.50
N GLN A 6 -7.89 1.35 -12.68
CA GLN A 6 -8.99 1.96 -11.94
C GLN A 6 -8.55 2.67 -10.65
N LEU A 7 -7.27 2.56 -10.26
CA LEU A 7 -6.75 3.28 -9.11
C LEU A 7 -6.60 4.77 -9.45
N THR A 8 -7.17 5.60 -8.59
CA THR A 8 -6.95 7.05 -8.60
C THR A 8 -5.47 7.36 -8.36
N ARG A 9 -5.03 8.56 -8.76
CA ARG A 9 -3.65 9.02 -8.51
C ARG A 9 -3.24 8.88 -7.04
N ARG A 10 -4.14 9.22 -6.11
CA ARG A 10 -3.90 9.11 -4.65
C ARG A 10 -3.80 7.66 -4.19
N GLU A 11 -4.65 6.76 -4.70
CA GLU A 11 -4.54 5.33 -4.39
C GLU A 11 -3.22 4.74 -4.92
N LYS A 12 -2.78 5.17 -6.11
CA LYS A 12 -1.45 4.81 -6.66
C LYS A 12 -0.31 5.35 -5.79
N SER A 13 -0.40 6.58 -5.29
CA SER A 13 0.59 7.12 -4.34
C SER A 13 0.66 6.30 -3.05
N VAL A 14 -0.49 5.92 -2.48
CA VAL A 14 -0.53 5.05 -1.28
C VAL A 14 0.08 3.69 -1.59
N LEU A 15 -0.24 3.09 -2.74
CA LEU A 15 0.33 1.81 -3.19
C LEU A 15 1.85 1.89 -3.32
N LEU A 16 2.39 2.94 -3.95
CA LEU A 16 3.83 3.15 -4.09
C LEU A 16 4.53 3.35 -2.74
N ILE A 17 3.99 4.23 -1.89
CA ILE A 17 4.57 4.52 -0.56
C ILE A 17 4.60 3.26 0.29
N TRP A 18 3.50 2.49 0.32
CA TRP A 18 3.45 1.25 1.08
C TRP A 18 4.36 0.17 0.48
N GLY A 19 4.41 0.06 -0.85
CA GLY A 19 5.35 -0.83 -1.55
C GLY A 19 6.82 -0.55 -1.20
N ASN A 20 7.19 0.73 -1.10
CA ASN A 20 8.54 1.14 -0.68
C ASN A 20 8.87 0.68 0.75
N TYR A 21 7.90 0.71 1.67
CA TYR A 21 8.11 0.21 3.05
C TYR A 21 8.22 -1.30 3.16
N LEU A 22 7.72 -2.02 2.16
CA LEU A 22 7.87 -3.46 2.03
C LEU A 22 9.06 -3.82 1.14
N ASP A 23 9.96 -2.86 0.86
CA ASP A 23 11.13 -3.01 -0.01
C ASP A 23 10.79 -3.65 -1.36
N PHE A 24 9.58 -3.38 -1.87
CA PHE A 24 9.07 -4.03 -3.08
C PHE A 24 9.25 -5.55 -3.05
N SER A 25 8.97 -6.18 -1.91
CA SER A 25 9.11 -7.63 -1.70
C SER A 25 7.82 -8.26 -1.20
N THR A 26 7.54 -9.48 -1.65
CA THR A 26 6.43 -10.30 -1.13
C THR A 26 6.77 -11.03 0.17
N SER A 27 8.04 -11.06 0.59
CA SER A 27 8.47 -11.67 1.86
C SER A 27 8.48 -10.67 3.02
N ALA A 28 8.46 -9.37 2.72
CA ALA A 28 8.41 -8.32 3.73
C ALA A 28 7.00 -8.19 4.32
N HIS A 29 6.95 -7.91 5.62
CA HIS A 29 5.72 -7.70 6.36
C HIS A 29 5.84 -6.46 7.24
N TYR A 30 4.81 -5.62 7.26
CA TYR A 30 4.83 -4.40 8.05
C TYR A 30 3.55 -4.19 8.86
N PRO A 31 3.63 -3.74 10.13
CA PRO A 31 2.46 -3.43 10.92
C PRO A 31 1.63 -2.29 10.32
N ILE A 32 0.31 -2.47 10.24
CA ILE A 32 -0.58 -1.49 9.60
C ILE A 32 -0.54 -0.11 10.27
N GLU A 33 -0.35 -0.07 11.59
CA GLU A 33 -0.26 1.20 12.33
C GLU A 33 0.96 2.02 11.93
N LYS A 34 2.09 1.35 11.64
CA LYS A 34 3.28 2.04 11.15
C LYS A 34 3.09 2.57 9.72
N VAL A 35 2.38 1.81 8.87
CA VAL A 35 2.00 2.24 7.51
C VAL A 35 1.11 3.49 7.58
N LYS A 36 0.04 3.45 8.39
CA LYS A 36 -0.88 4.59 8.58
C LYS A 36 -0.15 5.84 9.05
N LYS A 37 0.71 5.72 10.07
CA LYS A 37 1.51 6.84 10.58
C LYS A 37 2.36 7.47 9.47
N LYS A 38 3.02 6.66 8.66
CA LYS A 38 3.86 7.13 7.55
C LYS A 38 3.04 7.76 6.43
N LEU A 39 1.91 7.16 6.04
CA LEU A 39 1.02 7.73 5.04
C LEU A 39 0.47 9.10 5.46
N ARG A 40 0.12 9.28 6.74
CA ARG A 40 -0.30 10.59 7.29
C ARG A 40 0.81 11.64 7.17
N ASN A 41 2.06 11.25 7.42
CA ASN A 41 3.20 12.16 7.30
C ASN A 41 3.53 12.49 5.84
N SER A 42 3.43 11.51 4.93
CA SER A 42 3.74 11.69 3.51
C SER A 42 2.62 12.35 2.70
N LEU A 43 1.38 12.28 3.19
CA LEU A 43 0.18 12.80 2.54
C LEU A 43 -0.56 13.72 3.52
N SER A 44 0.15 14.71 4.06
CA SER A 44 -0.34 15.60 5.13
C SER A 44 -1.60 16.40 4.74
N GLU A 45 -1.80 16.63 3.45
CA GLU A 45 -2.96 17.30 2.87
C GLU A 45 -4.21 16.40 2.75
N ILE A 46 -4.08 15.10 3.04
CA ILE A 46 -5.16 14.13 2.94
C ILE A 46 -5.71 13.80 4.32
N ARG A 47 -7.04 13.88 4.47
CA ARG A 47 -7.73 13.51 5.71
C ARG A 47 -7.52 12.04 6.05
N ASP A 48 -7.41 11.72 7.34
CA ASP A 48 -7.21 10.35 7.82
C ASP A 48 -8.28 9.36 7.33
N ILE A 49 -9.54 9.82 7.23
CA ILE A 49 -10.64 9.00 6.72
C ILE A 49 -10.43 8.56 5.26
N ASP A 50 -9.86 9.44 4.44
CA ASP A 50 -9.57 9.17 3.05
C ASP A 50 -8.37 8.20 2.93
N ILE A 51 -7.35 8.35 3.77
CA ILE A 51 -6.22 7.42 3.86
C ILE A 51 -6.71 6.00 4.23
N LYS A 52 -7.55 5.89 5.27
CA LYS A 52 -8.15 4.61 5.68
C LYS A 52 -8.96 3.97 4.55
N ARG A 53 -9.74 4.77 3.81
CA ARG A 53 -10.53 4.30 2.67
C ARG A 53 -9.63 3.78 1.54
N MET A 54 -8.53 4.47 1.23
CA MET A 54 -7.57 4.02 0.22
C MET A 54 -6.88 2.73 0.62
N ILE A 55 -6.40 2.61 1.86
CA ILE A 55 -5.81 1.37 2.40
C ILE A 55 -6.80 0.20 2.27
N LYS A 56 -8.03 0.39 2.74
CA LYS A 56 -9.09 -0.64 2.64
C LYS A 56 -9.34 -1.04 1.19
N THR A 57 -9.36 -0.07 0.28
CA THR A 57 -9.53 -0.32 -1.16
C THR A 57 -8.38 -1.15 -1.72
N LEU A 58 -7.13 -0.86 -1.35
CA LEU A 58 -5.95 -1.59 -1.84
C LEU A 58 -5.89 -3.03 -1.31
N ILE A 59 -6.27 -3.25 -0.05
CA ILE A 59 -6.40 -4.60 0.54
C ILE A 59 -7.52 -5.38 -0.16
N ASN A 60 -8.73 -4.81 -0.23
CA ASN A 60 -9.89 -5.44 -0.88
C ASN A 60 -9.68 -5.66 -2.38
N SER A 61 -8.76 -4.91 -2.99
CA SER A 61 -8.40 -5.07 -4.39
C SER A 61 -7.30 -6.11 -4.62
N GLY A 62 -6.75 -6.70 -3.57
CA GLY A 62 -5.76 -7.78 -3.64
C GLY A 62 -4.34 -7.32 -3.90
N PHE A 63 -4.00 -6.04 -3.67
CA PHE A 63 -2.62 -5.56 -3.77
C PHE A 63 -1.80 -5.88 -2.51
N PHE A 64 -2.47 -5.89 -1.35
CA PHE A 64 -1.87 -6.27 -0.07
C PHE A 64 -2.66 -7.40 0.55
N VAL A 65 -1.95 -8.25 1.28
CA VAL A 65 -2.55 -9.36 2.04
C VAL A 65 -2.20 -9.22 3.51
N ARG A 66 -3.18 -9.53 4.35
CA ARG A 66 -2.98 -9.61 5.79
C ARG A 66 -2.20 -10.88 6.11
N HIS A 67 -1.12 -10.74 6.88
CA HIS A 67 -0.41 -11.88 7.44
C HIS A 67 -0.74 -12.00 8.94
N PRO A 68 -1.27 -13.15 9.39
CA PRO A 68 -1.53 -13.38 10.80
C PRO A 68 -0.20 -13.61 11.52
N THR A 69 0.28 -12.60 12.26
CA THR A 69 1.44 -12.72 13.16
C THR A 69 1.01 -12.38 14.58
N GLY A 70 0.39 -13.35 15.27
CA GLY A 70 0.07 -13.25 16.70
C GLY A 70 -0.68 -11.96 17.09
N ARG A 71 -0.14 -11.21 18.06
CA ARG A 71 -0.76 -9.99 18.62
C ARG A 71 -0.78 -8.78 17.67
N ASN A 72 0.02 -8.78 16.59
CA ASN A 72 0.14 -7.63 15.69
C ASN A 72 -0.25 -7.99 14.26
N GLU A 73 -1.25 -7.28 13.72
CA GLU A 73 -1.63 -7.40 12.31
C GLU A 73 -0.55 -6.78 11.42
N THR A 74 0.13 -7.63 10.65
CA THR A 74 1.06 -7.22 9.62
C THR A 74 0.48 -7.48 8.24
N TYR A 75 0.99 -6.77 7.25
CA TYR A 75 0.54 -6.86 5.86
C TYR A 75 1.77 -6.96 4.96
N GLY A 76 1.64 -7.79 3.93
CA GLY A 76 2.65 -7.97 2.88
C GLY A 76 2.08 -7.65 1.50
N LEU A 77 2.97 -7.53 0.51
CA LEU A 77 2.57 -7.42 -0.89
C LEU A 77 2.11 -8.77 -1.41
N THR A 78 1.06 -8.77 -2.22
CA THR A 78 0.78 -9.92 -3.09
C THR A 78 1.69 -9.88 -4.32
N ILE A 79 1.79 -10.98 -5.07
CA ILE A 79 2.48 -10.99 -6.37
C ILE A 79 1.93 -9.90 -7.30
N ARG A 80 0.61 -9.67 -7.27
CA ARG A 80 -0.05 -8.62 -8.03
C ARG A 80 0.33 -7.22 -7.53
N GLY A 81 0.31 -7.02 -6.20
CA GLY A 81 0.77 -5.79 -5.57
C GLY A 81 2.19 -5.43 -5.98
N LEU A 82 3.10 -6.40 -5.90
CA LEU A 82 4.49 -6.23 -6.30
C LEU A 82 4.62 -5.78 -7.75
N LYS A 83 3.96 -6.46 -8.70
CA LYS A 83 3.98 -6.05 -10.10
C LYS A 83 3.54 -4.60 -10.29
N CYS A 84 2.46 -4.19 -9.63
CA CYS A 84 1.93 -2.83 -9.73
C CYS A 84 2.86 -1.79 -9.08
N CYS A 85 3.43 -2.10 -7.92
CA CYS A 85 4.40 -1.25 -7.26
C CYS A 85 5.66 -1.05 -8.12
N ASN A 86 6.12 -2.09 -8.83
CA ASN A 86 7.26 -1.98 -9.74
C ASN A 86 6.97 -1.13 -10.98
N ILE A 87 5.73 -1.15 -11.50
CA ILE A 87 5.30 -0.22 -12.56
C ILE A 87 5.40 1.21 -12.02
N LEU A 88 4.77 1.49 -10.87
CA LEU A 88 4.81 2.81 -10.25
C LEU A 88 6.23 3.28 -9.93
N LYS A 89 7.09 2.37 -9.45
CA LYS A 89 8.50 2.65 -9.17
C LYS A 89 9.21 3.13 -10.44
N ARG A 90 9.00 2.47 -11.58
CA ARG A 90 9.59 2.88 -12.88
C ARG A 90 9.02 4.20 -13.38
N GLU A 91 7.72 4.43 -13.20
CA GLU A 91 7.06 5.69 -13.59
C GLU A 91 7.49 6.90 -12.75
N ASN A 92 7.98 6.67 -11.52
CA ASN A 92 8.36 7.72 -10.58
C ASN A 92 9.88 7.80 -10.31
N SER A 93 10.67 6.88 -10.89
CA SER A 93 12.14 6.98 -10.89
C SER A 93 12.53 7.74 -12.16
N ILE A 94 12.97 8.99 -12.00
CA ILE A 94 13.64 9.76 -13.06
C ILE A 94 15.01 9.14 -13.29
#